data_AF-A0A1F0E194-F1
#
_entry.id   AF-A0A1F0E194-F1
#
_cell.length_a   1.000
_cell.length_b   1.000
_cell.length_c   1.000
_cell.angle_alpha   90.00
_cell.angle_beta   90.00
_cell.angle_gamma   90.00
#
_symmetry.space_group_name_H-M   'P 1'
#
loop_
_entity.id
_entity.type
_entity.pdbx_description
1 polymer ?
#
loop_
_entity_poly.entity_id
_entity_poly.type
_entity_poly.pdbx_seq_one_letter_code
_entity_poly.pdbx_strand_id
1 'polypeptide(L)'
;MEIIIHDLPEEKLKNMCKSTDNSLIISDNKKIKNCMGCFYCWTKNPGECRIKDGYDNLAELYSKAEKIIIISRCCYGSYSPFIKNILDRSIPYLLPFFKIKNKEMHHTIRYKRSFYFDVYFYGKNISDEEKEIAKSMIKANCINLNVANFNISFLENFN
;
A
#
# COMPACT_ATOMS: atom_id res chain seq x y z
N MET A 1 -13.90 -5.85 4.86
CA MET A 1 -12.71 -6.74 4.80
C MET A 1 -11.48 -5.94 5.17
N GLU A 2 -10.64 -6.49 6.05
CA GLU A 2 -9.32 -5.93 6.37
C GLU A 2 -8.24 -6.59 5.50
N ILE A 3 -7.26 -5.81 5.03
CA ILE A 3 -6.08 -6.31 4.31
C ILE A 3 -4.83 -5.92 5.09
N ILE A 4 -3.96 -6.89 5.36
CA ILE A 4 -2.66 -6.68 5.99
C ILE A 4 -1.57 -6.96 4.95
N ILE A 5 -0.76 -5.95 4.64
CA ILE A 5 0.34 -6.03 3.68
C ILE A 5 1.64 -5.84 4.45
N HIS A 6 2.51 -6.84 4.48
CA HIS A 6 3.73 -6.77 5.29
C HIS A 6 4.96 -7.38 4.64
N ASP A 7 6.13 -6.90 5.06
CA ASP A 7 7.44 -7.48 4.77
C ASP A 7 8.11 -8.12 6.02
N LEU A 8 7.34 -8.30 7.10
CA LEU A 8 7.81 -8.99 8.30
C LEU A 8 8.16 -10.45 8.03
N PRO A 9 9.13 -11.02 8.78
CA PRO A 9 9.27 -12.47 8.91
C PRO A 9 7.97 -13.10 9.43
N GLU A 10 7.59 -14.27 8.90
CA GLU A 10 6.30 -14.93 9.20
C GLU A 10 6.06 -15.15 10.71
N GLU A 11 7.12 -15.48 11.45
CA GLU A 11 7.06 -15.72 12.90
C GLU A 11 6.60 -14.47 13.68
N LYS A 12 6.97 -13.27 13.22
CA LYS A 12 6.63 -12.02 13.90
C LYS A 12 5.17 -11.62 13.68
N LEU A 13 4.60 -11.93 12.52
CA LEU A 13 3.20 -11.60 12.23
C LEU A 13 2.25 -12.34 13.18
N LYS A 14 2.51 -13.63 13.43
CA LYS A 14 1.69 -14.48 14.31
C LYS A 14 1.58 -13.94 15.73
N ASN A 15 2.64 -13.29 16.22
CA ASN A 15 2.67 -12.68 17.55
C ASN A 15 1.86 -11.37 17.62
N MET A 16 1.80 -10.61 16.52
CA MET A 16 1.09 -9.32 16.47
C MET A 16 -0.42 -9.47 16.21
N CYS A 17 -0.82 -10.44 15.39
CA CYS A 17 -2.20 -10.64 15.00
C CYS A 17 -2.74 -11.95 15.60
N LYS A 18 -3.22 -11.90 16.85
CA LYS A 18 -3.73 -13.07 17.59
C LYS A 18 -5.04 -13.70 17.05
N SER A 19 -5.67 -13.10 16.04
CA SER A 19 -6.89 -13.60 15.39
C SER A 19 -7.02 -12.95 14.01
N THR A 20 -6.80 -13.72 12.94
CA THR A 20 -6.86 -13.24 11.54
C THR A 20 -8.07 -13.78 10.77
N ASP A 21 -9.08 -14.31 11.44
CA ASP A 21 -10.19 -15.03 10.78
C ASP A 21 -10.97 -14.19 9.74
N ASN A 22 -10.82 -12.86 9.74
CA ASN A 22 -11.45 -11.95 8.78
C ASN A 22 -10.47 -11.02 8.00
N SER A 23 -9.16 -11.28 8.08
CA SER A 23 -8.14 -10.42 7.44
C SER A 23 -7.42 -11.15 6.31
N LEU A 24 -7.32 -10.50 5.14
CA LEU A 24 -6.52 -10.99 4.02
C LEU A 24 -5.05 -10.60 4.23
N ILE A 25 -4.13 -11.56 4.21
CA ILE A 25 -2.70 -11.31 4.39
C ILE A 25 -1.99 -11.34 3.04
N ILE A 26 -1.20 -10.29 2.77
CA ILE A 26 -0.32 -10.17 1.61
C ILE A 26 1.11 -10.05 2.12
N SER A 27 1.91 -11.09 1.90
CA SER A 27 3.30 -11.19 2.36
C SER A 27 4.28 -11.33 1.18
N ASP A 28 5.56 -11.07 1.46
CA ASP A 28 6.63 -11.21 0.47
C ASP A 28 7.00 -12.68 0.24
N ASN A 29 6.46 -13.26 -0.84
CA ASN A 29 6.82 -14.59 -1.31
C ASN A 29 7.94 -14.56 -2.38
N LYS A 30 8.59 -13.40 -2.58
CA LYS A 30 9.64 -13.13 -3.57
C LYS A 30 9.23 -13.29 -5.03
N LYS A 31 7.92 -13.37 -5.34
CA LYS A 31 7.43 -13.52 -6.72
C LYS A 31 7.01 -12.21 -7.37
N ILE A 32 6.70 -11.16 -6.59
CA ILE A 32 6.20 -9.90 -7.14
C ILE A 32 7.23 -9.27 -8.08
N LYS A 33 6.80 -8.97 -9.30
CA LYS A 33 7.62 -8.23 -10.27
C LYS A 33 7.30 -6.75 -10.22
N ASN A 34 8.32 -5.94 -10.49
CA ASN A 34 8.20 -4.49 -10.56
C ASN A 34 7.14 -4.05 -11.57
N CYS A 35 6.47 -2.93 -11.28
CA CYS A 35 5.59 -2.31 -12.26
C CYS A 35 6.40 -1.82 -13.47
N MET A 36 5.98 -2.17 -14.68
CA MET A 36 6.68 -1.80 -15.92
C MET A 36 6.15 -0.51 -16.56
N GLY A 37 5.18 0.18 -15.94
CA GLY A 37 4.56 1.38 -16.53
C GLY A 37 3.86 1.13 -17.87
N CYS A 38 3.44 -0.11 -18.16
CA CYS A 38 2.85 -0.46 -19.46
C CYS A 38 1.39 -0.01 -19.66
N PHE A 39 0.72 0.42 -18.57
CA PHE A 39 -0.68 0.89 -18.54
C PHE A 39 -1.75 -0.05 -19.13
N TYR A 40 -1.42 -1.32 -19.32
CA TYR A 40 -2.38 -2.34 -19.77
C TYR A 40 -3.59 -2.43 -18.80
N CYS A 41 -3.31 -2.31 -17.51
CA CYS A 41 -4.30 -2.30 -16.42
C CYS A 41 -5.21 -1.06 -16.38
N TRP A 42 -4.97 -0.08 -17.26
CA TRP A 42 -5.86 1.06 -17.48
C TRP A 42 -6.56 1.02 -18.83
N THR A 43 -5.94 0.44 -19.85
CA THR A 43 -6.36 0.61 -21.25
C THR A 43 -6.91 -0.65 -21.91
N LYS A 44 -6.38 -1.83 -21.57
CA LYS A 44 -6.71 -3.10 -22.24
C LYS A 44 -7.45 -4.07 -21.33
N ASN A 45 -7.08 -4.11 -20.05
CA ASN A 45 -7.80 -4.86 -19.04
C ASN A 45 -7.95 -4.02 -17.76
N PRO A 46 -8.90 -3.05 -17.74
CA PRO A 46 -9.01 -2.09 -16.66
C PRO A 46 -9.22 -2.76 -15.30
N GLY A 47 -8.35 -2.45 -14.32
CA GLY A 47 -8.46 -2.99 -12.96
C GLY A 47 -7.55 -4.19 -12.66
N GLU A 48 -6.91 -4.79 -13.68
CA GLU A 48 -6.14 -6.03 -13.51
C GLU A 48 -4.78 -5.93 -14.20
N CYS A 49 -3.71 -6.35 -13.51
CA CYS A 49 -2.39 -6.32 -14.11
C CYS A 49 -2.17 -7.50 -15.08
N ARG A 50 -1.47 -7.22 -16.19
CA ARG A 50 -1.06 -8.26 -17.16
C ARG A 50 0.04 -9.18 -16.63
N ILE A 51 0.75 -8.79 -15.58
CA ILE A 51 1.82 -9.61 -15.02
C ILE A 51 1.19 -10.60 -14.04
N LYS A 52 1.16 -11.89 -14.43
CA LYS A 52 0.54 -12.99 -13.67
C LYS A 52 1.52 -13.59 -12.67
N ASP A 53 1.83 -12.82 -11.63
CA ASP A 53 2.76 -13.18 -10.54
C ASP A 53 2.06 -13.39 -9.19
N GLY A 54 0.71 -13.44 -9.18
CA GLY A 54 -0.11 -13.58 -7.97
C GLY A 54 -0.49 -12.24 -7.33
N TYR A 55 -0.10 -11.11 -7.95
CA TYR A 55 -0.39 -9.75 -7.50
C TYR A 55 -1.12 -8.94 -8.60
N ASP A 56 -1.83 -9.62 -9.50
CA ASP A 56 -2.53 -9.02 -10.62
C ASP A 56 -3.91 -8.44 -10.28
N ASN A 57 -4.52 -8.88 -9.18
CA ASN A 57 -5.85 -8.47 -8.72
C ASN A 57 -5.84 -7.40 -7.61
N LEU A 58 -4.70 -6.76 -7.34
CA LEU A 58 -4.55 -5.82 -6.21
C LEU A 58 -5.60 -4.69 -6.19
N ALA A 59 -5.95 -4.13 -7.35
CA ALA A 59 -6.96 -3.06 -7.39
C ALA A 59 -8.37 -3.55 -7.04
N GLU A 60 -8.72 -4.78 -7.39
CA GLU A 60 -9.97 -5.40 -6.97
C GLU A 60 -9.96 -5.62 -5.45
N LEU A 61 -8.86 -6.12 -4.89
CA LEU A 61 -8.70 -6.30 -3.45
C LEU A 61 -8.87 -4.98 -2.70
N TYR A 62 -8.20 -3.91 -3.15
CA TYR A 62 -8.31 -2.57 -2.58
C TYR A 62 -9.76 -2.04 -2.64
N SER A 63 -10.51 -2.34 -3.71
CA SER A 63 -11.91 -1.91 -3.85
C SER A 63 -12.86 -2.52 -2.81
N LYS A 64 -12.50 -3.70 -2.28
CA LYS A 64 -13.27 -4.46 -1.29
C LYS A 64 -12.82 -4.16 0.15
N ALA A 65 -11.72 -3.45 0.33
CA ALA A 65 -11.15 -3.16 1.63
C ALA A 65 -11.95 -2.10 2.40
N GLU A 66 -12.07 -2.32 3.71
CA GLU A 66 -12.51 -1.32 4.70
C GLU A 66 -11.31 -0.70 5.41
N LYS A 67 -10.26 -1.51 5.60
CA LYS A 67 -9.01 -1.11 6.22
C LYS A 67 -7.86 -1.79 5.47
N ILE A 68 -6.83 -1.01 5.16
CA ILE A 68 -5.55 -1.52 4.65
C ILE A 68 -4.49 -1.16 5.68
N ILE A 69 -3.83 -2.19 6.20
CA ILE A 69 -2.72 -2.08 7.14
C ILE A 69 -1.44 -2.38 6.37
N ILE A 70 -0.49 -1.45 6.37
CA ILE A 70 0.86 -1.66 5.84
C ILE A 70 1.83 -1.77 7.01
N ILE A 71 2.63 -2.84 7.02
CA ILE A 71 3.75 -2.99 7.95
C ILE A 71 5.02 -3.11 7.12
N SER A 72 5.86 -2.07 7.15
CA SER A 72 7.01 -1.95 6.25
C SER A 72 8.27 -1.61 7.02
N ARG A 73 9.40 -2.21 6.62
CA ARG A 73 10.70 -1.67 7.00
C ARG A 73 10.80 -0.25 6.46
N CYS A 74 11.19 0.70 7.30
CA CYS A 74 11.51 2.05 6.88
C CYS A 74 12.82 2.04 6.09
N CYS A 75 12.78 2.52 4.87
CA CYS A 75 13.94 2.62 4.00
C CYS A 75 14.04 4.06 3.51
N TYR A 76 14.92 4.86 4.11
CA TYR A 76 15.16 6.26 3.71
C TYR A 76 13.90 7.12 3.79
N GLY A 77 13.12 6.95 4.86
CA GLY A 77 11.82 7.60 5.02
C GLY A 77 10.72 7.09 4.08
N SER A 78 10.90 5.91 3.49
CA SER A 78 9.94 5.27 2.59
C SER A 78 9.66 3.81 2.95
N TYR A 79 8.87 3.15 2.11
CA TYR A 79 8.56 1.73 2.21
C TYR A 79 9.74 0.85 1.78
N SER A 80 9.68 -0.43 2.15
CA SER A 80 10.58 -1.44 1.60
C SER A 80 10.26 -1.75 0.13
N PRO A 81 11.21 -2.36 -0.61
CA PRO A 81 11.00 -2.67 -2.03
C PRO A 81 9.74 -3.53 -2.30
N PHE A 82 9.45 -4.52 -1.45
CA PHE A 82 8.25 -5.35 -1.60
C PHE A 82 6.97 -4.53 -1.48
N ILE A 83 6.85 -3.74 -0.41
CA ILE A 83 5.67 -2.90 -0.16
C ILE A 83 5.50 -1.84 -1.26
N LYS A 84 6.61 -1.25 -1.72
CA LYS A 84 6.59 -0.30 -2.84
C LYS A 84 6.08 -0.94 -4.13
N ASN A 85 6.48 -2.18 -4.42
CA ASN A 85 5.96 -2.92 -5.56
C ASN A 85 4.45 -3.17 -5.47
N ILE A 86 3.92 -3.49 -4.28
CA ILE A 86 2.47 -3.61 -4.07
C ILE A 86 1.76 -2.31 -4.40
N LEU A 87 2.25 -1.18 -3.88
CA LEU A 87 1.67 0.14 -4.13
C LEU A 87 1.70 0.51 -5.61
N ASP A 88 2.84 0.33 -6.29
CA ASP A 88 2.97 0.63 -7.72
C ASP A 88 2.06 -0.25 -8.57
N ARG A 89 1.87 -1.52 -8.17
CA ARG A 89 1.00 -2.48 -8.84
C ARG A 89 -0.49 -2.29 -8.50
N SER A 90 -0.82 -1.53 -7.46
CA SER A 90 -2.19 -1.16 -7.07
C SER A 90 -2.75 0.05 -7.85
N ILE A 91 -1.94 0.72 -8.67
CA ILE A 91 -2.36 1.89 -9.48
C ILE A 91 -3.67 1.74 -10.26
N PRO A 92 -4.09 0.56 -10.81
CA PRO A 92 -5.38 0.46 -11.47
C PRO A 92 -6.61 0.58 -10.54
N TYR A 93 -6.41 0.73 -9.22
CA TYR A 93 -7.44 1.22 -8.29
C TYR A 93 -7.91 2.64 -8.65
N LEU A 94 -7.07 3.39 -9.35
CA LEU A 94 -7.36 4.70 -9.91
C LEU A 94 -7.75 4.58 -11.39
N LEU A 95 -8.44 5.59 -11.90
CA LEU A 95 -8.75 5.74 -13.31
C LEU A 95 -7.62 6.51 -14.02
N PRO A 96 -7.42 6.30 -15.33
CA PRO A 96 -6.42 7.03 -16.12
C PRO A 96 -6.81 8.50 -16.39
N PHE A 97 -7.89 9.01 -15.80
CA PHE A 97 -8.31 10.40 -15.97
C PHE A 97 -7.78 11.28 -14.85
N PHE A 98 -7.40 12.49 -15.22
CA PHE A 98 -6.87 13.47 -14.29
C PHE A 98 -7.95 14.42 -13.76
N LYS A 99 -7.70 14.94 -12.56
CA LYS A 99 -8.40 16.08 -11.96
C LYS A 99 -7.37 16.97 -11.27
N ILE A 100 -7.68 18.26 -11.18
CA ILE A 100 -6.91 19.17 -10.33
C ILE A 100 -7.50 19.15 -8.92
N LYS A 101 -6.66 18.93 -7.91
CA LYS A 101 -7.02 19.02 -6.49
C LYS A 101 -5.88 19.76 -5.79
N ASN A 102 -6.19 20.76 -4.97
CA ASN A 102 -5.18 21.55 -4.24
C ASN A 102 -4.07 22.13 -5.15
N LYS A 103 -4.42 22.56 -6.37
CA LYS A 103 -3.47 23.05 -7.41
C LYS A 103 -2.48 21.99 -7.93
N GLU A 104 -2.69 20.72 -7.64
CA GLU A 104 -1.90 19.58 -8.11
C GLU A 104 -2.73 18.67 -9.02
N MET A 105 -2.06 17.95 -9.92
CA MET A 105 -2.67 16.96 -10.80
C MET A 105 -2.75 15.61 -10.10
N HIS A 106 -3.94 15.03 -10.02
CA HIS A 106 -4.15 13.68 -9.47
C HIS A 106 -5.05 12.85 -10.38
N HIS A 107 -4.98 11.53 -10.22
CA HIS A 107 -5.93 10.64 -10.85
C HIS A 107 -7.31 10.68 -10.17
N THR A 108 -8.35 10.39 -10.94
CA THR A 108 -9.70 10.14 -10.44
C THR A 108 -9.80 8.72 -9.86
N ILE A 109 -10.73 8.51 -8.92
CA ILE A 109 -10.92 7.20 -8.29
C ILE A 109 -11.77 6.28 -9.19
N ARG A 110 -11.43 4.99 -9.27
CA ARG A 110 -12.27 3.99 -9.96
C ARG A 110 -13.48 3.60 -9.12
N TYR A 111 -13.26 3.42 -7.82
CA TYR A 111 -14.27 2.95 -6.88
C TYR A 111 -14.67 4.07 -5.93
N LYS A 112 -15.96 4.21 -5.63
CA LYS A 112 -16.48 5.26 -4.72
C LYS A 112 -16.16 4.99 -3.24
N ARG A 113 -15.89 3.74 -2.89
CA ARG A 113 -15.57 3.34 -1.52
C ARG A 113 -14.16 3.79 -1.16
N SER A 114 -13.98 4.29 0.06
CA SER A 114 -12.65 4.53 0.65
C SER A 114 -12.40 3.49 1.74
N PHE A 115 -11.12 3.27 2.05
CA PHE A 115 -10.66 2.48 3.19
C PHE A 115 -9.94 3.36 4.21
N TYR A 116 -9.76 2.86 5.42
CA TYR A 116 -8.84 3.41 6.42
C TYR A 116 -7.42 2.92 6.14
N PHE A 117 -6.43 3.82 6.13
CA PHE A 117 -5.04 3.48 5.78
C PHE A 117 -4.13 3.58 7.00
N ASP A 118 -3.66 2.43 7.50
CA ASP A 118 -2.90 2.34 8.74
C ASP A 118 -1.47 1.88 8.43
N VAL A 119 -0.47 2.73 8.65
CA VAL A 119 0.90 2.45 8.21
C VAL A 119 1.85 2.39 9.40
N TYR A 120 2.49 1.24 9.55
CA TYR A 120 3.50 0.96 10.55
C TYR A 120 4.86 0.86 9.89
N PHE A 121 5.76 1.76 10.26
CA PHE A 121 7.16 1.69 9.87
C PHE A 121 7.99 1.08 10.99
N TYR A 122 8.93 0.20 10.63
CA TYR A 122 9.89 -0.35 11.59
C TYR A 122 11.32 -0.24 11.09
N GLY A 123 12.26 -0.26 12.02
CA GLY A 123 13.68 -0.21 11.71
C GLY A 123 14.47 0.21 12.93
N LYS A 124 15.70 -0.25 13.02
CA LYS A 124 16.61 0.22 14.07
C LYS A 124 17.00 1.66 13.77
N ASN A 125 16.79 2.55 14.73
CA ASN A 125 17.20 3.96 14.67
C ASN A 125 16.64 4.74 13.46
N ILE A 126 15.34 4.61 13.16
CA ILE A 126 14.69 5.49 12.17
C ILE A 126 14.89 6.95 12.62
N SER A 127 15.60 7.74 11.82
CA SER A 127 15.91 9.12 12.19
C SER A 127 14.65 9.99 12.20
N ASP A 128 14.67 11.11 12.92
CA ASP A 128 13.53 12.04 12.89
C ASP A 128 13.30 12.63 11.49
N GLU A 129 14.38 12.81 10.72
CA GLU A 129 14.28 13.19 9.31
C GLU A 129 13.54 12.13 8.48
N GLU A 130 13.89 10.85 8.62
CA GLU A 130 13.18 9.76 7.94
C GLU A 130 11.71 9.69 8.37
N LYS A 131 11.40 9.93 9.64
CA LYS A 131 10.00 9.98 10.12
C LYS A 131 9.22 11.10 9.46
N GLU A 132 9.79 12.30 9.32
CA GLU A 132 9.12 13.43 8.66
C GLU A 132 8.94 13.22 7.15
N ILE A 133 9.94 12.63 6.49
CA ILE A 133 9.84 12.21 5.09
C ILE A 133 8.71 11.18 4.92
N ALA A 134 8.68 10.15 5.77
CA ALA A 134 7.66 9.12 5.75
C ALA A 134 6.26 9.72 5.96
N LYS A 135 6.08 10.57 6.97
CA LYS A 135 4.79 11.26 7.22
C LYS A 135 4.33 12.04 5.99
N SER A 136 5.23 12.77 5.35
CA SER A 136 4.92 13.55 4.14
C SER A 136 4.56 12.65 2.96
N MET A 137 5.30 11.58 2.74
CA MET A 137 5.02 10.59 1.71
C MET A 137 3.65 9.91 1.91
N ILE A 138 3.32 9.47 3.14
CA ILE A 138 2.02 8.85 3.41
C ILE A 138 0.88 9.83 3.18
N LYS A 139 1.02 11.09 3.61
CA LYS A 139 0.02 12.13 3.32
C LYS A 139 -0.22 12.29 1.82
N ALA A 140 0.85 12.34 1.02
CA ALA A 140 0.74 12.41 -0.44
C ALA A 140 0.09 11.14 -1.04
N ASN A 141 0.41 9.95 -0.52
CA ASN A 141 -0.23 8.69 -0.94
C ASN A 141 -1.72 8.69 -0.63
N CYS A 142 -2.14 9.16 0.56
CA CYS A 142 -3.55 9.31 0.92
C CYS A 142 -4.29 10.25 -0.02
N ILE A 143 -3.68 11.37 -0.43
CA ILE A 143 -4.27 12.28 -1.41
C ILE A 143 -4.47 11.56 -2.76
N ASN A 144 -3.44 10.84 -3.24
CA ASN A 144 -3.49 10.10 -4.50
C ASN A 144 -4.52 8.97 -4.51
N LEU A 145 -4.65 8.25 -3.39
CA LEU A 145 -5.63 7.18 -3.21
C LEU A 145 -7.02 7.68 -2.80
N ASN A 146 -7.18 8.99 -2.61
CA ASN A 146 -8.38 9.64 -2.11
C ASN A 146 -8.87 9.07 -0.76
N VAL A 147 -7.93 8.83 0.15
CA VAL A 147 -8.16 8.34 1.52
C VAL A 147 -8.12 9.52 2.48
N ALA A 148 -9.19 9.67 3.28
CA ALA A 148 -9.28 10.74 4.29
C ALA A 148 -8.76 10.30 5.66
N ASN A 149 -8.99 9.04 6.05
CA ASN A 149 -8.67 8.54 7.38
C ASN A 149 -7.43 7.65 7.30
N PHE A 150 -6.36 8.08 7.98
CA PHE A 150 -5.11 7.33 8.03
C PHE A 150 -4.39 7.52 9.36
N ASN A 151 -3.53 6.57 9.69
CA ASN A 151 -2.62 6.62 10.83
C ASN A 151 -1.20 6.23 10.40
N ILE A 152 -0.21 6.77 11.11
CA ILE A 152 1.21 6.50 10.89
C ILE A 152 1.84 6.22 12.23
N SER A 153 2.52 5.10 12.35
CA SER A 153 3.21 4.71 13.58
C SER A 153 4.60 4.20 13.26
N PHE A 154 5.54 4.48 14.16
CA PHE A 154 6.93 4.04 14.06
C PHE A 154 7.23 3.09 15.21
N LEU A 155 7.76 1.91 14.88
CA LEU A 155 8.03 0.83 15.82
C LEU A 155 9.54 0.67 15.97
N GLU A 156 10.06 0.93 17.16
CA GLU A 156 11.49 0.83 17.45
C GLU A 156 11.97 -0.62 17.59
N ASN A 157 11.11 -1.53 18.05
CA ASN A 157 11.40 -2.95 18.22
C ASN A 157 10.21 -3.84 17.86
N PHE A 158 10.51 -5.00 17.27
CA PHE A 158 9.61 -6.16 17.24
C PHE A 158 10.23 -7.25 18.11
N ASN A 159 9.94 -7.19 19.40
CA ASN A 159 10.05 -8.36 20.27
C ASN A 159 8.73 -9.11 20.23
#